data_AF-A0A7C2LT77-F1
#
_entry.id   AF-A0A7C2LT77-F1
#
_cell.length_a   1.000
_cell.length_b   1.000
_cell.length_c   1.000
_cell.angle_alpha   90.00
_cell.angle_beta   90.00
_cell.angle_gamma   90.00
#
_symmetry.space_group_name_H-M   'P 1'
#
loop_
_entity.id
_entity.type
_entity.pdbx_description
1 polymer ?
#
loop_
_entity_poly.entity_id
_entity_poly.type
_entity_poly.pdbx_seq_one_letter_code
_entity_poly.pdbx_strand_id
1 'polypeptide(L)'
;MIALVIGILLLAFGVWAILPFDILYGRGWGLEVLAFLKGGAPILAFLIGLIALFIGIADIKDKIDAKKEEKASDNSPEEKK
;
A
#
# COMPACT_ATOMS: atom_id res chain seq x y z
N MET A 1 26.32 -3.29 15.06
CA MET A 1 26.60 -1.85 15.19
C MET A 1 26.77 -1.16 13.84
N ILE A 2 27.51 -1.74 12.90
CA ILE A 2 27.74 -1.17 11.55
C ILE A 2 26.45 -0.81 10.79
N ALA A 3 25.43 -1.68 10.79
CA ALA A 3 24.17 -1.44 10.08
C ALA A 3 23.39 -0.23 10.64
N LEU A 4 23.45 -0.03 11.96
CA LEU A 4 22.78 1.07 12.64
C LEU A 4 23.47 2.40 12.31
N VAL A 5 24.81 2.41 12.28
CA VAL A 5 25.61 3.58 11.85
C VAL A 5 25.35 3.94 10.39
N ILE A 6 25.31 2.95 9.50
CA ILE A 6 25.02 3.15 8.08
C ILE A 6 23.60 3.70 7.89
N GLY A 7 22.62 3.17 8.61
CA GLY A 7 21.24 3.66 8.58
C GLY A 7 21.12 5.11 9.02
N ILE A 8 21.81 5.49 10.10
CA ILE A 8 21.84 6.89 10.58
C ILE A 8 22.51 7.81 9.56
N LEU A 9 23.63 7.40 8.95
CA LEU A 9 24.30 8.18 7.91
C LEU A 9 23.42 8.39 6.67
N LEU A 10 22.69 7.35 6.25
CA LEU A 10 21.75 7.42 5.13
C LEU A 10 20.57 8.36 5.45
N LEU A 11 20.04 8.32 6.67
CA LEU A 11 18.99 9.24 7.12
C LEU A 11 19.47 10.69 7.14
N ALA A 12 20.65 10.94 7.74
CA ALA A 12 21.23 12.28 7.79
C ALA A 12 21.49 12.83 6.38
N PHE A 13 21.98 11.99 5.47
CA PHE A 13 22.16 12.35 4.07
C PHE A 13 20.84 12.64 3.35
N GLY A 14 19.81 11.83 3.59
CA GLY A 14 18.47 12.06 3.02
C GLY A 14 17.90 13.40 3.44
N VAL A 15 17.99 13.74 4.73
CA VAL A 15 17.56 15.04 5.26
C VAL A 15 18.39 16.18 4.66
N TRP A 16 19.71 16.03 4.57
CA TRP A 16 20.60 17.01 3.96
C TRP A 16 20.34 17.20 2.45
N ALA A 17 19.96 16.15 1.73
CA ALA A 17 19.66 16.21 0.30
C ALA A 17 18.35 16.95 -0.02
N ILE A 18 17.34 16.82 0.85
CA ILE A 18 16.03 17.48 0.69
C ILE A 18 16.09 18.96 1.10
N LEU A 19 17.05 19.33 1.93
CA LEU A 19 17.16 20.69 2.48
C LEU A 19 17.40 21.73 1.37
N PRO A 20 16.70 22.88 1.39
CA PRO A 20 16.90 23.96 0.42
C PRO A 20 18.31 24.54 0.51
N PHE A 21 18.83 24.95 -0.65
CA PHE A 21 20.22 25.42 -0.82
C PHE A 21 20.58 26.58 0.14
N ASP A 22 19.62 27.45 0.43
CA ASP A 22 19.80 28.68 1.22
C ASP A 22 20.11 28.48 2.72
N ILE A 23 19.80 27.32 3.30
CA ILE A 23 19.91 27.13 4.75
C ILE A 23 21.22 26.45 5.16
N LEU A 24 21.79 25.59 4.29
CA LEU A 24 22.96 24.78 4.67
C LEU A 24 23.78 24.21 3.50
N TYR A 25 23.87 24.90 2.35
CA TYR A 25 24.47 24.35 1.12
C TYR A 25 23.88 22.97 0.72
N GLY A 26 22.61 22.73 1.07
CA GLY A 26 21.91 21.50 0.72
C GLY A 26 21.75 21.41 -0.80
N ARG A 27 21.63 20.20 -1.36
CA ARG A 27 21.49 20.06 -2.82
C ARG A 27 20.19 20.63 -3.39
N GLY A 28 19.25 21.05 -2.54
CA GLY A 28 17.99 21.67 -2.96
C GLY A 28 17.04 20.70 -3.65
N TRP A 29 17.27 19.39 -3.52
CA TRP A 29 16.55 18.35 -4.26
C TRP A 29 15.12 18.11 -3.76
N GLY A 30 14.63 18.94 -2.83
CA GLY A 30 13.29 18.80 -2.28
C GLY A 30 12.20 18.81 -3.35
N LEU A 31 12.35 19.64 -4.40
CA LEU A 31 11.37 19.72 -5.49
C LEU A 31 11.44 18.49 -6.42
N GLU A 32 12.63 17.98 -6.69
CA GLU A 32 12.89 16.80 -7.51
C GLU A 32 12.40 15.53 -6.79
N VAL A 33 12.60 15.43 -5.48
CA VAL A 33 12.06 14.37 -4.64
C VAL A 33 10.53 14.42 -4.61
N LEU A 34 9.94 15.62 -4.47
CA LEU A 34 8.49 15.80 -4.56
C LEU A 34 7.95 15.42 -5.94
N ALA A 35 8.65 15.79 -7.02
CA ALA A 35 8.26 15.45 -8.38
C ALA A 35 8.32 13.93 -8.61
N PHE A 36 9.37 13.27 -8.13
CA PHE A 36 9.49 11.81 -8.15
C PHE A 36 8.39 11.14 -7.34
N LEU A 37 8.10 11.62 -6.13
CA LEU A 37 7.04 11.08 -5.30
C LEU A 37 5.66 11.29 -5.93
N LYS A 38 5.42 12.46 -6.54
CA LYS A 38 4.18 12.79 -7.25
C LYS A 38 4.01 11.96 -8.53
N GLY A 39 5.10 11.57 -9.19
CA GLY A 39 5.09 10.65 -10.32
C GLY A 39 4.97 9.18 -9.91
N GLY A 40 5.60 8.78 -8.80
CA GLY A 40 5.60 7.41 -8.28
C GLY A 40 4.31 7.03 -7.56
N ALA A 41 3.68 7.97 -6.85
CA ALA A 41 2.43 7.76 -6.13
C ALA A 41 1.29 7.21 -7.03
N PRO A 42 0.98 7.78 -8.22
CA PRO A 42 -0.06 7.23 -9.08
C PRO A 42 0.30 5.85 -9.64
N ILE A 43 1.58 5.57 -9.89
CA ILE A 43 2.04 4.25 -10.37
C ILE A 43 1.82 3.20 -9.28
N LEU A 44 2.23 3.48 -8.04
CA LEU A 44 2.00 2.61 -6.89
C LEU A 44 0.50 2.46 -6.59
N ALA A 45 -0.27 3.55 -6.67
CA ALA A 45 -1.72 3.51 -6.47
C ALA A 45 -2.42 2.65 -7.52
N PHE A 46 -1.97 2.69 -8.78
CA PHE A 46 -2.52 1.84 -9.84
C PHE A 46 -2.16 0.37 -9.60
N LEU A 47 -0.90 0.07 -9.25
CA LEU A 47 -0.46 -1.30 -8.92
C LEU A 47 -1.23 -1.88 -7.72
N ILE A 48 -1.30 -1.15 -6.62
CA ILE A 48 -2.02 -1.56 -5.41
C ILE A 48 -3.52 -1.66 -5.70
N GLY A 49 -4.09 -0.70 -6.44
CA GLY A 49 -5.50 -0.69 -6.83
C GLY A 49 -5.88 -1.87 -7.72
N LEU A 50 -5.00 -2.27 -8.65
CA LEU A 50 -5.21 -3.44 -9.50
C LEU A 50 -5.23 -4.71 -8.67
N ILE A 51 -4.27 -4.87 -7.75
CA ILE A 51 -4.21 -6.01 -6.82
C ILE A 51 -5.47 -6.05 -5.94
N ALA A 52 -5.87 -4.90 -5.38
CA ALA A 52 -7.06 -4.77 -4.56
C ALA A 52 -8.35 -5.10 -5.32
N LEU A 53 -8.44 -4.76 -6.61
CA LEU A 53 -9.57 -5.12 -7.45
C LEU A 53 -9.70 -6.64 -7.60
N PHE A 54 -8.60 -7.34 -7.87
CA PHE A 54 -8.61 -8.81 -7.97
C PHE A 54 -8.99 -9.48 -6.65
N ILE A 55 -8.43 -9.01 -5.53
CA ILE A 55 -8.79 -9.51 -4.19
C ILE A 55 -10.27 -9.24 -3.89
N GLY A 56 -10.76 -8.03 -4.16
CA GLY A 56 -12.15 -7.66 -3.91
C GLY A 56 -13.15 -8.46 -4.74
N ILE A 57 -12.84 -8.77 -6.00
CA ILE A 57 -13.69 -9.63 -6.84
C ILE A 57 -13.74 -11.06 -6.30
N ALA A 58 -12.59 -11.60 -5.85
CA ALA A 58 -12.53 -12.93 -5.23
C ALA A 58 -13.34 -12.96 -3.93
N ASP A 59 -13.11 -12.00 -3.02
CA ASP A 59 -13.80 -11.90 -1.73
C ASP A 59 -15.32 -11.75 -1.89
N ILE A 60 -15.79 -10.96 -2.88
CA ILE A 60 -17.22 -10.82 -3.17
C ILE A 60 -17.83 -12.14 -3.66
N LYS A 61 -17.14 -12.87 -4.55
CA LYS A 61 -17.64 -14.16 -5.06
C LYS A 61 -17.72 -15.20 -3.96
N ASP A 62 -16.65 -15.35 -3.17
CA ASP A 62 -16.61 -16.28 -2.03
C ASP A 62 -17.72 -15.96 -1.01
N LYS A 63 -17.97 -14.67 -0.75
CA LYS A 63 -19.03 -14.23 0.17
C LYS A 63 -20.44 -14.47 -0.38
N ILE A 64 -20.65 -14.40 -1.70
CA ILE A 64 -21.93 -14.69 -2.34
C ILE A 64 -22.21 -16.19 -2.29
N ASP A 65 -21.23 -17.03 -2.59
CA ASP A 65 -21.38 -18.48 -2.56
C ASP A 65 -21.58 -19.00 -1.13
N ALA A 66 -20.84 -18.50 -0.15
CA ALA A 66 -21.07 -18.81 1.27
C ALA A 66 -22.49 -18.45 1.72
N LYS A 67 -23.01 -17.27 1.34
CA LYS A 67 -24.39 -16.87 1.63
C LYS A 67 -25.44 -17.75 0.94
N LYS A 68 -25.09 -18.39 -0.17
CA LYS A 68 -25.98 -19.25 -0.94
C LYS A 68 -26.04 -20.65 -0.31
N GLU A 69 -24.92 -21.16 0.19
CA GLU A 69 -24.86 -22.42 0.94
C GLU A 69 -25.56 -22.33 2.31
N GLU A 70 -25.41 -21.21 3.05
CA GLU A 70 -26.18 -20.99 4.28
C GLU A 70 -27.70 -21.01 4.01
N LYS A 71 -28.15 -20.34 2.94
CA LYS A 71 -29.57 -20.33 2.55
C LYS A 71 -30.08 -21.66 1.99
N ALA A 72 -29.21 -22.47 1.41
CA ALA A 72 -29.56 -23.81 0.92
C ALA A 72 -29.64 -24.82 2.08
N SER A 73 -28.83 -24.64 3.12
CA SER A 73 -28.87 -25.44 4.35
C SER A 73 -30.09 -25.11 5.20
N ASP A 74 -30.50 -23.84 5.28
CA ASP A 74 -31.69 -23.39 6.03
C ASP A 74 -33.04 -23.81 5.38
N ASN A 75 -33.02 -24.21 4.10
CA ASN A 75 -34.19 -24.70 3.37
C ASN A 75 -34.23 -26.23 3.21
N SER A 76 -33.34 -26.99 3.88
CA SER A 76 -33.48 -28.46 3.93
C SER A 76 -34.52 -28.86 4.99
N PRO A 77 -35.65 -29.47 4.59
CA PRO A 77 -36.69 -29.92 5.50
C PRO A 77 -36.29 -31.25 6.17
N GLU A 78 -35.40 -31.24 7.16
CA GLU A 78 -35.08 -32.45 7.94
C GLU A 78 -35.42 -32.40 9.44
N GLU A 79 -35.88 -31.28 10.02
CA GLU A 79 -36.48 -31.30 11.37
C GLU A 79 -38.02 -31.37 11.32
N LYS A 80 -38.53 -32.47 10.75
CA LYS A 80 -39.84 -33.03 11.10
C LYS A 80 -39.76 -34.55 11.10
N LYS A 81 -39.19 -35.15 12.15
CA LYS A 81 -39.68 -36.41 12.72
C LYS A 81 -39.05 -36.74 14.06
#